data_AF-A0A7L7LBX3-F1
#
_entry.id   AF-A0A7L7LBX3-F1
#
_cell.length_a   1.000
_cell.length_b   1.000
_cell.length_c   1.000
_cell.angle_alpha   90.00
_cell.angle_beta   90.00
_cell.angle_gamma   90.00
#
_symmetry.space_group_name_H-M   'P 1'
#
loop_
_entity.id
_entity.type
_entity.pdbx_description
1 polymer ?
#
loop_
_entity_poly.entity_id
_entity_poly.type
_entity_poly.pdbx_seq_one_letter_code
_entity_poly.pdbx_strand_id
1 'polypeptide(L)'
;MKCNFFIYCCLLALLSCSSTRVANIQAADNFVLSNYKTFNFYEITANGEPVNPQFNNRIDILKSTIQQQLTSKGLTLSQTNPDLLVNVGIVTTEKVQTRQTDFRTDAPRYIGQYRYSWKSQQVEVGRYR
;
A
#
# COMPACT_ATOMS: atom_id res chain seq x y z
N MET A 1 -37.90 -1.43 23.00
CA MET A 1 -37.57 -1.47 21.56
C MET A 1 -36.21 -0.83 21.20
N LYS A 2 -35.67 0.13 21.98
CA LYS A 2 -34.35 0.77 21.70
C LYS A 2 -33.13 -0.14 21.95
N CYS A 3 -33.22 -1.10 22.88
CA CYS A 3 -32.10 -2.00 23.22
C CYS A 3 -31.77 -3.01 22.10
N ASN A 4 -32.78 -3.54 21.41
CA ASN A 4 -32.57 -4.49 20.31
C ASN A 4 -31.92 -3.84 19.09
N PHE A 5 -32.20 -2.55 18.83
CA PHE A 5 -31.58 -1.82 17.72
C PHE A 5 -30.08 -1.65 17.91
N PHE A 6 -29.62 -1.44 19.16
CA PHE A 6 -28.20 -1.33 19.49
C PHE A 6 -27.46 -2.65 19.27
N ILE A 7 -28.09 -3.77 19.62
CA ILE A 7 -27.53 -5.12 19.40
C ILE A 7 -27.39 -5.42 17.90
N TYR A 8 -28.40 -5.08 17.10
CA TYR A 8 -28.32 -5.22 15.64
C TYR A 8 -27.23 -4.34 15.02
N CYS A 9 -27.03 -3.12 15.53
CA CYS A 9 -25.98 -2.21 15.07
C CYS A 9 -24.57 -2.76 15.40
N CYS A 10 -24.38 -3.34 16.61
CA CYS A 10 -23.13 -4.01 16.98
C CYS A 10 -22.86 -5.26 16.12
N LEU A 11 -23.89 -6.02 15.75
CA LEU A 11 -23.71 -7.20 14.88
C LEU A 11 -23.24 -6.80 13.46
N LEU A 12 -23.72 -5.68 12.94
CA LEU A 12 -23.32 -5.17 11.62
C LEU A 12 -21.87 -4.66 11.60
N ALA A 13 -21.35 -4.17 12.73
CA ALA A 13 -19.97 -3.70 12.83
C ALA A 13 -18.93 -4.83 12.68
N LEU A 14 -19.31 -6.07 13.02
CA LEU A 14 -18.44 -7.25 12.92
C LEU A 14 -18.23 -7.73 11.46
N LEU A 15 -19.08 -7.30 10.53
CA LEU A 15 -18.99 -7.69 9.11
C LEU A 15 -18.02 -6.82 8.30
N SER A 16 -17.42 -5.79 8.90
CA SER A 16 -16.52 -4.86 8.20
C SER A 16 -15.09 -5.37 7.99
N CYS A 17 -14.78 -6.60 8.43
CA CYS A 17 -13.47 -7.21 8.24
C CYS A 17 -13.28 -7.62 6.77
N SER A 18 -12.76 -6.71 5.93
CA SER A 18 -12.41 -7.01 4.55
C SER A 18 -11.15 -7.87 4.49
N SER A 19 -11.25 -9.04 3.85
CA SER A 19 -10.11 -9.92 3.59
C SER A 19 -9.07 -9.24 2.70
N THR A 20 -7.79 -9.38 3.02
CA THR A 20 -6.70 -8.91 2.15
C THR A 20 -6.65 -9.77 0.89
N ARG A 21 -6.63 -9.12 -0.28
CA ARG A 21 -6.61 -9.83 -1.56
C ARG A 21 -5.21 -10.38 -1.83
N VAL A 22 -5.03 -11.68 -1.68
CA VAL A 22 -3.85 -12.38 -2.21
C VAL A 22 -4.10 -12.70 -3.68
N ALA A 23 -3.36 -12.04 -4.57
CA ALA A 23 -3.58 -12.16 -6.01
C ALA A 23 -3.11 -13.51 -6.57
N ASN A 24 -1.98 -14.01 -6.07
CA ASN A 24 -1.37 -15.25 -6.56
C ASN A 24 -0.45 -15.84 -5.49
N ILE A 25 -0.48 -17.15 -5.31
CA ILE A 25 0.48 -17.91 -4.51
C ILE A 25 1.01 -19.02 -5.41
N GLN A 26 2.31 -19.02 -5.64
CA GLN A 26 3.02 -20.08 -6.35
C GLN A 26 4.14 -20.57 -5.44
N ALA A 27 4.20 -21.87 -5.24
CA ALA A 27 5.30 -22.53 -4.54
C ALA A 27 6.09 -23.36 -5.56
N ALA A 28 7.39 -23.46 -5.36
CA ALA A 28 8.20 -24.42 -6.11
C ALA A 28 7.77 -25.85 -5.78
N ASP A 29 8.01 -26.77 -6.71
CA ASP A 29 7.71 -28.19 -6.50
C ASP A 29 8.39 -28.70 -5.22
N ASN A 30 7.62 -29.38 -4.36
CA ASN A 30 8.06 -29.92 -3.07
C ASN A 30 8.55 -28.87 -2.04
N PHE A 31 8.19 -27.59 -2.19
CA PHE A 31 8.49 -26.59 -1.17
C PHE A 31 7.69 -26.86 0.11
N VAL A 32 8.39 -27.10 1.22
CA VAL A 32 7.80 -27.24 2.55
C VAL A 32 8.56 -26.34 3.53
N LEU A 33 7.85 -25.38 4.13
CA LEU A 33 8.46 -24.40 5.02
C LEU A 33 9.15 -25.03 6.25
N SER A 34 8.66 -26.17 6.73
CA SER A 34 9.24 -26.89 7.87
C SER A 34 10.63 -27.48 7.62
N ASN A 35 11.08 -27.52 6.36
CA ASN A 35 12.43 -27.98 6.02
C ASN A 35 13.51 -26.94 6.38
N TYR A 36 13.10 -25.72 6.74
CA TYR A 36 13.98 -24.60 7.05
C TYR A 36 13.86 -24.24 8.53
N LYS A 37 14.98 -23.91 9.19
CA LYS A 37 14.98 -23.52 10.62
C LYS A 37 15.24 -22.04 10.79
N THR A 38 16.09 -21.47 9.94
CA THR A 38 16.50 -20.07 10.03
C THR A 38 16.09 -19.29 8.79
N PHE A 39 15.84 -18.00 8.98
CA PHE A 39 15.60 -17.09 7.87
C PHE A 39 16.29 -15.74 8.07
N ASN A 40 16.44 -15.00 6.98
CA ASN A 40 16.78 -13.58 7.00
C ASN A 40 16.07 -12.85 5.84
N PHE A 41 16.07 -11.53 5.88
CA PHE A 41 15.59 -10.71 4.78
C PHE A 41 16.72 -10.46 3.77
N TYR A 42 16.40 -10.61 2.49
CA TYR A 42 17.26 -10.09 1.43
C TYR A 42 17.19 -8.55 1.39
N GLU A 43 18.20 -7.91 0.80
CA GLU A 43 18.19 -6.46 0.63
C GLU A 43 16.92 -6.02 -0.12
N ILE A 44 16.16 -5.10 0.46
CA ILE A 44 14.95 -4.60 -0.17
C ILE A 44 15.36 -3.55 -1.20
N THR A 45 15.35 -3.95 -2.46
CA THR A 45 15.49 -3.04 -3.58
C THR A 45 14.13 -2.40 -3.87
N ALA A 46 13.92 -1.18 -3.36
CA ALA A 46 12.85 -0.32 -3.86
C ALA A 46 13.31 0.21 -5.24
N ASN A 47 12.81 -0.39 -6.32
CA ASN A 47 13.11 0.08 -7.67
C ASN A 47 12.43 1.45 -7.87
N GLY A 48 13.21 2.54 -7.74
CA GLY A 48 12.78 3.90 -8.08
C GLY A 48 12.96 4.95 -6.97
N GLU A 49 14.16 5.55 -6.93
CA GLU A 49 14.44 6.89 -6.34
C GLU A 49 14.23 7.10 -4.82
N PRO A 50 14.74 8.20 -4.22
CA PRO A 50 15.25 8.17 -2.85
C PRO A 50 14.17 7.90 -1.81
N VAL A 51 14.60 7.06 -0.88
CA VAL A 51 13.88 6.49 0.23
C VAL A 51 13.33 7.60 1.14
N ASN A 52 12.07 7.99 0.96
CA ASN A 52 11.38 8.87 1.89
C ASN A 52 11.37 8.19 3.30
N PRO A 53 11.69 8.89 4.40
CA PRO A 53 11.63 8.35 5.76
C PRO A 53 10.29 7.64 6.10
N GLN A 54 9.17 8.13 5.56
CA GLN A 54 7.86 7.51 5.76
C GLN A 54 7.72 6.17 5.03
N PHE A 55 8.43 5.99 3.91
CA PHE A 55 8.46 4.73 3.19
C PHE A 55 9.24 3.69 3.99
N ASN A 56 10.41 4.03 4.54
CA ASN A 56 11.19 3.15 5.42
C ASN A 56 10.40 2.64 6.62
N ASN A 57 9.66 3.54 7.29
CA ASN A 57 8.84 3.14 8.43
C ASN A 57 7.83 2.05 8.05
N ARG A 58 7.19 2.18 6.87
CA ARG A 58 6.26 1.16 6.35
C ARG A 58 6.96 -0.15 6.00
N ILE A 59 8.18 -0.09 5.46
CA ILE A 59 9.01 -1.28 5.22
C ILE A 59 9.30 -2.01 6.53
N ASP A 60 9.66 -1.29 7.59
CA ASP A 60 10.00 -1.88 8.89
C ASP A 60 8.78 -2.52 9.56
N ILE A 61 7.61 -1.90 9.44
CA ILE A 61 6.33 -2.49 9.86
C ILE A 61 6.08 -3.80 9.09
N LEU A 62 6.33 -3.82 7.79
CA LEU A 62 6.12 -5.01 6.97
C LEU A 62 7.12 -6.13 7.34
N LYS A 63 8.40 -5.80 7.49
CA LYS A 63 9.45 -6.74 7.94
C LYS A 63 9.11 -7.32 9.31
N SER A 64 8.75 -6.49 10.28
CA SER A 64 8.41 -6.95 11.63
C SER A 64 7.20 -7.88 11.63
N THR A 65 6.18 -7.58 10.82
CA THR A 65 5.00 -8.44 10.68
C THR A 65 5.36 -9.79 10.04
N ILE A 66 6.17 -9.80 8.98
CA ILE A 66 6.65 -11.04 8.35
C ILE A 66 7.48 -11.85 9.33
N GLN A 67 8.39 -11.21 10.04
CA GLN A 67 9.22 -11.85 11.07
C GLN A 67 8.35 -12.52 12.12
N GLN A 68 7.34 -11.82 12.67
CA GLN A 68 6.40 -12.40 13.63
C GLN A 68 5.68 -13.63 13.09
N GLN A 69 5.24 -13.61 11.83
CA GLN A 69 4.55 -14.73 11.19
C GLN A 69 5.47 -15.92 10.88
N LEU A 70 6.75 -15.69 10.57
CA LEU A 70 7.71 -16.78 10.36
C LEU A 70 8.17 -17.38 11.69
N THR A 71 8.34 -16.55 12.72
CA THR A 71 8.62 -17.01 14.08
C THR A 71 7.47 -17.81 14.68
N SER A 72 6.21 -17.41 14.47
CA SER A 72 5.05 -18.19 14.91
C SER A 72 4.94 -19.55 14.19
N LYS A 73 5.56 -19.69 13.01
CA LYS A 73 5.69 -20.94 12.26
C LYS A 73 6.92 -21.77 12.64
N GLY A 74 7.72 -21.32 13.61
CA GLY A 74 8.84 -22.07 14.18
C GLY A 74 10.22 -21.73 13.62
N LEU A 75 10.35 -20.70 12.77
CA LEU A 75 11.64 -20.27 12.25
C LEU A 75 12.29 -19.20 13.14
N THR A 76 13.62 -19.14 13.13
CA THR A 76 14.38 -18.11 13.86
C THR A 76 15.13 -17.18 12.92
N LEU A 77 15.25 -15.90 13.30
CA LEU A 77 16.02 -14.94 12.52
C LEU A 77 17.52 -15.21 12.73
N SER A 78 18.27 -15.43 11.65
CA SER A 78 19.74 -15.60 11.69
C SER A 78 20.42 -14.63 10.73
N GLN A 79 21.37 -13.84 11.23
CA GLN A 79 22.17 -12.94 10.38
C GLN A 79 23.28 -13.68 9.63
N THR A 80 23.77 -14.77 10.19
CA THR A 80 24.85 -15.58 9.63
C THR A 80 24.27 -16.84 9.01
N ASN A 81 24.41 -16.98 7.68
CA ASN A 81 24.03 -18.17 6.89
C ASN A 81 22.59 -18.66 7.16
N PRO A 82 21.56 -17.88 6.80
CA PRO A 82 20.17 -18.31 6.93
C PRO A 82 19.82 -19.41 5.91
N ASP A 83 18.95 -20.34 6.30
CA ASP A 83 18.45 -21.39 5.39
C ASP A 83 17.50 -20.82 4.33
N LEU A 84 16.81 -19.72 4.65
CA LEU A 84 15.83 -19.06 3.79
C LEU A 84 16.05 -17.55 3.73
N LEU A 85 16.06 -17.00 2.51
CA LEU A 85 16.09 -15.56 2.27
C LEU A 85 14.73 -15.07 1.79
N VAL A 86 14.15 -14.14 2.54
CA VAL A 86 12.87 -13.51 2.22
C VAL A 86 13.14 -12.26 1.40
N ASN A 87 12.78 -12.28 0.11
CA ASN A 87 12.83 -11.10 -0.74
C ASN A 87 11.46 -10.39 -0.75
N VAL A 88 11.47 -9.07 -0.56
CA VAL A 88 10.27 -8.24 -0.52
C VAL A 88 10.38 -7.18 -1.62
N GLY A 89 9.58 -7.32 -2.67
CA GLY A 89 9.43 -6.32 -3.72
C GLY A 89 8.21 -5.42 -3.46
N ILE A 90 8.39 -4.11 -3.53
CA ILE A 90 7.30 -3.14 -3.45
C ILE A 90 7.22 -2.35 -4.74
N VAL A 91 6.06 -2.40 -5.37
CA VAL A 91 5.73 -1.61 -6.55
C VAL A 91 4.84 -0.47 -6.11
N THR A 92 5.34 0.77 -6.25
CA THR A 92 4.53 1.98 -6.06
C THR A 92 4.23 2.59 -7.42
N THR A 93 3.06 3.21 -7.56
CA THR A 93 2.66 3.89 -8.79
C THR A 93 2.29 5.32 -8.43
N GLU A 94 3.01 6.27 -9.01
CA GLU A 94 2.67 7.68 -8.86
C GLU A 94 1.35 7.97 -9.59
N LYS A 95 0.41 8.58 -8.87
CA LYS A 95 -0.88 8.99 -9.39
C LYS A 95 -0.99 10.51 -9.33
N VAL A 96 -1.47 11.08 -10.43
CA VAL A 96 -1.76 12.50 -10.52
C VAL A 96 -3.12 12.76 -9.89
N GLN A 97 -3.16 13.66 -8.91
CA GLN A 97 -4.40 14.18 -8.39
C GLN A 97 -4.85 15.33 -9.29
N THR A 98 -6.07 15.22 -9.83
CA THR A 98 -6.67 16.27 -10.66
C THR A 98 -7.85 16.91 -9.93
N ARG A 99 -8.07 18.20 -10.19
CA ARG A 99 -9.33 18.86 -9.89
C ARG A 99 -9.92 19.43 -11.17
N GLN A 100 -11.24 19.55 -11.21
CA GLN A 100 -11.92 20.31 -12.24
C GLN A 100 -11.82 21.81 -11.94
N THR A 101 -11.53 22.63 -12.94
CA THR A 101 -11.52 24.09 -12.80
C THR A 101 -12.94 24.65 -12.63
N ASP A 102 -13.05 25.69 -11.81
CA ASP A 102 -14.29 26.43 -11.52
C ASP A 102 -14.14 27.88 -12.00
N PHE A 103 -15.15 28.38 -12.72
CA PHE A 103 -15.20 29.77 -13.21
C PHE A 103 -15.07 30.80 -12.09
N ARG A 104 -15.51 30.47 -10.87
CA ARG A 104 -15.45 31.37 -9.71
C ARG A 104 -14.05 31.53 -9.15
N THR A 105 -13.18 30.52 -9.32
CA THR A 105 -11.82 30.49 -8.74
C THR A 105 -10.71 30.55 -9.78
N ASP A 106 -10.97 30.13 -11.02
CA ASP A 106 -9.99 30.01 -12.09
C ASP A 106 -10.31 31.01 -13.22
N ALA A 107 -9.35 31.90 -13.52
CA ALA A 107 -9.53 33.01 -14.44
C ALA A 107 -9.81 32.56 -15.90
N PRO A 108 -10.66 33.29 -16.66
CA PRO A 108 -10.89 33.02 -18.07
C PRO A 108 -9.64 33.32 -18.93
N ARG A 109 -9.48 32.58 -20.05
CA ARG A 109 -8.36 32.77 -20.98
C ARG A 109 -8.65 33.91 -21.96
N TYR A 110 -7.67 34.79 -22.17
CA TYR A 110 -7.73 35.88 -23.16
C TYR A 110 -7.36 35.38 -24.56
N ILE A 111 -8.17 35.71 -25.58
CA ILE A 111 -7.95 35.28 -26.99
C ILE A 111 -7.81 36.50 -27.94
N GLY A 112 -7.43 37.68 -27.42
CA GLY A 112 -7.26 38.90 -28.24
C GLY A 112 -8.55 39.72 -28.39
N GLN A 113 -8.45 40.94 -28.93
CA GLN A 113 -9.55 41.90 -29.19
C GLN A 113 -10.70 41.86 -28.16
N TYR A 114 -10.38 41.92 -26.86
CA TYR A 114 -11.35 41.92 -25.76
C TYR A 114 -12.26 40.68 -25.68
N ARG A 115 -11.84 39.55 -26.25
CA ARG A 115 -12.57 38.28 -26.18
C ARG A 115 -11.99 37.39 -25.08
N TYR A 116 -12.81 37.12 -24.07
CA TYR A 116 -12.53 36.15 -23.02
C TYR A 116 -13.32 34.88 -23.29
N SER A 117 -12.69 33.73 -23.07
CA SER A 117 -13.41 32.45 -23.09
C SER A 117 -13.06 31.63 -21.85
N TRP A 118 -14.04 30.86 -21.39
CA TRP A 118 -13.85 29.93 -20.30
C TRP A 118 -14.33 28.55 -20.69
N LYS A 119 -13.57 27.52 -20.31
CA LYS A 119 -13.92 26.11 -20.48
C LYS A 119 -13.40 25.34 -19.28
N SER A 120 -14.26 24.51 -18.70
CA SER A 120 -13.87 23.59 -17.63
C SER A 120 -12.83 22.59 -18.13
N GLN A 121 -11.83 22.32 -17.30
CA GLN A 121 -10.71 21.44 -17.62
C GLN A 121 -10.21 20.74 -16.34
N GLN A 122 -9.63 19.55 -16.49
CA GLN A 122 -8.95 18.86 -15.40
C GLN A 122 -7.53 19.42 -15.29
N VAL A 123 -7.19 19.97 -14.13
CA VAL A 123 -5.85 20.48 -13.83
C VAL A 123 -5.22 19.66 -12.73
N GLU A 124 -3.92 19.40 -12.88
CA GLU A 124 -3.12 18.73 -11.85
C GLU A 124 -3.00 19.64 -10.62
N VAL A 125 -3.30 19.10 -9.45
CA VAL A 125 -3.19 19.80 -8.15
C VAL A 125 -2.12 19.19 -7.26
N GLY A 126 -1.62 18.02 -7.62
CA GLY A 126 -0.60 17.32 -6.85
C GLY A 126 -0.38 15.91 -7.37
N ARG A 127 0.57 15.23 -6.76
CA ARG A 127 0.90 13.84 -7.03
C ARG A 127 0.99 13.07 -5.73
N TYR A 128 0.52 11.83 -5.74
CA TYR A 128 0.61 10.93 -4.60
C TYR A 128 1.09 9.55 -5.04
N ARG A 129 1.63 8.78 -4.11
CA ARG A 129 2.15 7.42 -4.31
C ARG A 129 1.39 6.45 -3.42
#